data_AF-A0AAW7X557-F1
#
_entry.id   AF-A0AAW7X557-F1
#
_cell.length_a   1.000
_cell.length_b   1.000
_cell.length_c   1.000
_cell.angle_alpha   90.00
_cell.angle_beta   90.00
_cell.angle_gamma   90.00
#
_symmetry.space_group_name_H-M   'P 1'
#
loop_
_entity.id
_entity.type
_entity.pdbx_description
1 polymer ?
#
loop_
_entity_poly.entity_id
_entity_poly.type
_entity_poly.pdbx_seq_one_letter_code
_entity_poly.pdbx_strand_id
1 'polypeptide(L)'
;MDCRYGHHEFNTKKKAHFRGPLNWKVLPISESVKAISCDIHGIGNGTVDDPELYRHVYFPVSKDKIVYFNFDFGGVAMYHDMVRAKPLFNLCNSIIDSMHLEVGPATLAEWDKVKATCPDMSITETFGELKWPLAPEKPPKKKREVDITPASSELKRIG
;
A
#
# COMPACT_ATOMS: atom_id res chain seq x y z
N MET A 1 0.63 -3.58 4.86
CA MET A 1 0.33 -4.21 3.55
C MET A 1 0.48 -5.71 3.72
N ASP A 2 -0.43 -6.48 3.14
CA ASP A 2 -0.45 -7.94 3.27
C ASP A 2 0.76 -8.57 2.55
N CYS A 3 1.49 -9.42 3.25
CA CYS A 3 2.73 -10.06 2.77
C CYS A 3 2.50 -11.00 1.58
N ARG A 4 1.25 -11.45 1.36
CA ARG A 4 0.88 -12.32 0.23
C ARG A 4 1.10 -11.64 -1.11
N TYR A 5 0.97 -10.31 -1.21
CA TYR A 5 1.01 -9.60 -2.49
C TYR A 5 2.42 -9.26 -2.98
N GLY A 6 3.37 -9.03 -2.07
CA GLY A 6 4.72 -8.58 -2.43
C GLY A 6 5.71 -9.69 -2.81
N HIS A 7 5.42 -10.94 -2.45
CA HIS A 7 6.39 -12.05 -2.56
C HIS A 7 5.87 -13.29 -3.30
N HIS A 8 4.63 -13.28 -3.76
CA HIS A 8 4.10 -14.41 -4.52
C HIS A 8 4.57 -14.32 -5.98
N GLU A 9 5.47 -15.23 -6.36
CA GLU A 9 5.92 -15.37 -7.74
C GLU A 9 4.96 -16.28 -8.51
N PHE A 10 4.45 -15.81 -9.66
CA PHE A 10 3.69 -16.69 -10.56
C PHE A 10 4.64 -17.42 -11.51
N ASN A 11 4.78 -18.73 -11.28
CA ASN A 11 5.44 -19.66 -12.20
C ASN A 11 6.93 -19.31 -12.47
N THR A 12 7.64 -20.18 -13.19
CA THR A 12 9.10 -20.11 -13.46
C THR A 12 9.62 -18.83 -14.13
N LYS A 13 8.76 -17.85 -14.43
CA LYS A 13 9.05 -16.64 -15.21
C LYS A 13 9.38 -15.40 -14.38
N LYS A 14 9.51 -15.50 -13.05
CA LYS A 14 9.84 -14.38 -12.15
C LYS A 14 8.96 -13.15 -12.43
N LYS A 15 7.64 -13.35 -12.45
CA LYS A 15 6.65 -12.27 -12.58
C LYS A 15 5.82 -12.13 -11.31
N ALA A 16 5.42 -10.91 -11.00
CA ALA A 16 4.60 -10.62 -9.84
C ALA A 16 3.21 -11.18 -10.07
N HIS A 17 2.75 -11.98 -9.11
CA HIS A 17 1.39 -12.52 -9.14
C HIS A 17 0.33 -11.43 -8.94
N PHE A 18 0.73 -10.26 -8.44
CA PHE A 18 -0.17 -9.18 -8.10
C PHE A 18 0.35 -7.83 -8.59
N ARG A 19 -0.59 -6.91 -8.83
CA ARG A 19 -0.31 -5.50 -9.07
C ARG A 19 -1.22 -4.63 -8.21
N GLY A 20 -0.70 -3.48 -7.80
CA GLY A 20 -1.40 -2.50 -6.98
C GLY A 20 -0.48 -1.73 -6.05
N PRO A 21 -1.02 -0.85 -5.17
CA PRO A 21 -2.44 -0.53 -5.08
C PRO A 21 -2.91 0.22 -6.34
N LEU A 22 -4.15 -0.03 -6.72
CA LEU A 22 -4.88 0.66 -7.79
C LEU A 22 -6.09 1.37 -7.18
N ASN A 23 -6.67 2.34 -7.89
CA ASN A 23 -7.90 3.04 -7.46
C ASN A 23 -7.86 3.50 -5.99
N TRP A 24 -6.72 4.04 -5.57
CA TRP A 24 -6.50 4.49 -4.20
C TRP A 24 -7.49 5.61 -3.83
N LYS A 25 -8.15 5.45 -2.69
CA LYS A 25 -9.12 6.42 -2.16
C LYS A 25 -8.97 6.52 -0.65
N VAL A 26 -8.84 7.75 -0.15
CA VAL A 26 -8.94 8.01 1.29
C VAL A 26 -10.43 8.02 1.68
N LEU A 27 -10.76 7.34 2.78
CA LEU A 27 -12.13 7.20 3.28
C LEU A 27 -12.28 7.91 4.63
N PRO A 28 -13.30 8.79 4.77
CA PRO A 28 -13.57 9.51 6.02
C PRO A 28 -14.41 8.66 6.99
N ILE A 29 -13.94 7.47 7.36
CA ILE A 29 -14.69 6.55 8.25
C ILE A 29 -14.80 7.06 9.70
N SER A 30 -13.95 8.02 10.08
CA SER A 30 -13.90 8.66 11.38
C SER A 30 -13.29 10.07 11.28
N GLU A 31 -13.54 10.90 12.29
CA GLU A 31 -12.95 12.24 12.40
C GLU A 31 -11.45 12.16 12.72
N SER A 32 -11.08 11.23 13.60
CA SER A 32 -9.71 11.05 14.08
C SER A 32 -8.90 10.14 13.17
N VAL A 33 -9.42 8.96 12.85
CA VAL A 33 -8.72 7.95 12.04
C VAL A 33 -9.21 8.00 10.60
N LYS A 34 -8.29 7.99 9.64
CA LYS A 34 -8.60 7.84 8.22
C LYS A 34 -8.38 6.41 7.78
N ALA A 35 -9.23 5.95 6.87
CA ALA A 35 -9.06 4.68 6.18
C ALA A 35 -8.64 4.92 4.74
N ILE A 36 -8.20 3.85 4.09
CA ILE A 36 -8.02 3.83 2.64
C ILE A 36 -8.75 2.65 2.03
N SER A 37 -9.22 2.85 0.81
CA SER A 37 -9.62 1.78 -0.10
C SER A 37 -8.64 1.71 -1.25
N CYS A 38 -8.31 0.51 -1.69
CA CYS A 38 -7.57 0.31 -2.92
C CYS A 38 -7.88 -1.05 -3.53
N ASP A 39 -7.65 -1.15 -4.83
CA ASP A 39 -7.81 -2.38 -5.59
C ASP A 39 -6.44 -3.06 -5.77
N ILE A 40 -6.44 -4.39 -5.72
CA ILE A 40 -5.33 -5.26 -6.07
C ILE A 40 -5.80 -6.17 -7.18
N HIS A 41 -5.01 -6.27 -8.25
CA HIS A 41 -5.26 -7.23 -9.31
C HIS A 41 -4.42 -8.48 -9.09
N GLY A 42 -5.05 -9.66 -9.12
CA GLY A 42 -4.40 -10.96 -9.19
C GLY A 42 -4.20 -11.38 -10.64
N ILE A 43 -2.95 -11.58 -11.04
CA ILE A 43 -2.53 -11.93 -12.41
C ILE A 43 -2.12 -13.41 -12.47
N GLY A 44 -2.68 -14.26 -11.61
CA GLY A 44 -2.33 -15.67 -11.47
C GLY A 44 -2.62 -16.49 -12.73
N ASN A 45 -3.70 -17.28 -12.70
CA ASN A 45 -4.13 -18.03 -13.88
C ASN A 45 -4.79 -17.13 -14.96
N GLY A 46 -5.11 -15.88 -14.61
CA GLY A 46 -5.60 -14.86 -15.53
C GLY A 46 -4.48 -14.21 -16.35
N THR A 47 -4.81 -13.09 -17.00
CA THR A 47 -3.82 -12.29 -17.75
C THR A 47 -3.75 -10.88 -17.18
N VAL A 48 -2.77 -10.09 -17.63
CA VAL A 48 -2.72 -8.66 -17.27
C VAL A 48 -3.96 -7.92 -17.77
N ASP A 49 -4.55 -8.43 -18.86
CA ASP A 49 -5.72 -7.86 -19.54
C ASP A 49 -7.05 -8.36 -18.95
N ASP A 50 -7.03 -9.48 -18.23
CA ASP A 50 -8.19 -10.04 -17.50
C ASP A 50 -7.74 -10.56 -16.12
N PRO A 51 -7.47 -9.65 -15.17
CA PRO A 51 -7.04 -10.02 -13.83
C PRO A 51 -8.23 -10.33 -12.91
N GLU A 52 -7.96 -11.10 -11.86
CA GLU A 52 -8.84 -11.15 -10.68
C GLU A 52 -8.78 -9.81 -9.95
N LEU A 53 -9.89 -9.38 -9.37
CA LEU A 53 -9.97 -8.10 -8.65
C LEU A 53 -10.27 -8.34 -7.17
N TYR A 54 -9.45 -7.74 -6.32
CA TYR A 54 -9.64 -7.67 -4.88
C TYR A 54 -9.74 -6.20 -4.48
N ARG A 55 -10.80 -5.81 -3.76
CA ARG A 55 -10.87 -4.47 -3.14
C ARG A 55 -10.59 -4.57 -1.67
N HIS A 56 -9.66 -3.75 -1.20
CA HIS A 56 -9.21 -3.75 0.17
C HIS A 56 -9.56 -2.45 0.86
N VAL A 57 -9.94 -2.55 2.14
CA VAL A 57 -10.04 -1.40 3.04
C VAL A 57 -9.10 -1.60 4.22
N TYR A 58 -8.32 -0.59 4.54
CA TYR A 58 -7.38 -0.60 5.67
C TYR A 58 -7.58 0.62 6.56
N PHE A 59 -7.52 0.42 7.88
CA PHE A 59 -7.43 1.51 8.85
C PHE A 59 -6.76 1.07 10.15
N PRO A 60 -5.94 1.94 10.78
CA PRO A 60 -5.33 1.66 12.06
C PRO A 60 -6.35 1.81 13.19
N VAL A 61 -6.31 0.93 14.18
CA VAL A 61 -7.12 1.03 15.41
C VAL A 61 -6.28 1.25 16.67
N SER A 62 -4.95 1.13 16.53
CA SER A 62 -3.93 1.44 17.54
C SER A 62 -2.57 1.54 16.86
N LYS A 63 -1.51 1.88 17.61
CA LYS A 63 -0.13 1.99 17.10
C LYS A 63 0.40 0.75 16.37
N ASP A 64 -0.09 -0.44 16.72
CA ASP A 64 0.44 -1.73 16.25
C ASP A 64 -0.62 -2.63 15.58
N LYS A 65 -1.87 -2.14 15.45
CA LYS A 65 -2.97 -2.93 14.86
C LYS A 65 -3.67 -2.17 13.75
N ILE A 66 -3.85 -2.87 12.64
CA ILE A 66 -4.59 -2.42 11.46
C ILE A 66 -5.71 -3.40 11.20
N VAL A 67 -6.92 -2.88 10.98
CA VAL A 67 -8.06 -3.66 10.48
C VAL A 67 -7.99 -3.70 8.96
N TYR A 68 -8.31 -4.86 8.41
CA TYR A 68 -8.28 -5.14 6.98
C TYR A 68 -9.57 -5.84 6.55
N PHE A 69 -10.25 -5.27 5.56
CA PHE A 69 -11.35 -5.93 4.85
C PHE A 69 -10.91 -6.30 3.44
N ASN A 70 -11.29 -7.52 3.02
CA ASN A 70 -11.06 -8.05 1.68
C ASN A 70 -12.40 -8.31 0.99
N PHE A 71 -12.65 -7.63 -0.13
CA PHE A 71 -13.74 -7.93 -1.03
C PHE A 71 -13.17 -8.67 -2.24
N ASP A 72 -13.51 -9.94 -2.35
CA ASP A 72 -13.11 -10.81 -3.45
C ASP A 72 -14.19 -10.81 -4.53
N PHE A 73 -13.81 -10.45 -5.75
CA PHE A 73 -14.70 -10.42 -6.92
C PHE A 73 -14.50 -11.64 -7.84
N GLY A 74 -13.80 -12.67 -7.36
CA GLY A 74 -13.55 -13.91 -8.07
C GLY A 74 -14.82 -14.58 -8.58
N GLY A 75 -14.70 -15.28 -9.72
CA GLY A 75 -15.81 -16.01 -10.34
C GLY A 75 -16.74 -15.18 -11.23
N VAL A 76 -16.49 -13.87 -11.36
CA VAL A 76 -17.20 -13.01 -12.31
C VAL A 76 -16.18 -12.38 -13.25
N ALA A 77 -16.48 -12.39 -14.55
CA ALA A 77 -15.65 -11.74 -15.56
C ALA A 77 -15.80 -10.22 -15.47
N MET A 78 -15.17 -9.60 -14.47
CA MET A 78 -15.38 -8.20 -14.06
C MET A 78 -15.15 -7.19 -15.20
N TYR A 79 -14.27 -7.52 -16.15
CA TYR A 79 -13.93 -6.66 -17.29
C TYR A 79 -14.66 -7.02 -18.58
N HIS A 80 -15.37 -8.16 -18.60
CA HIS A 80 -16.05 -8.66 -19.81
C HIS A 80 -17.58 -8.79 -19.63
N ASP A 81 -18.08 -8.77 -18.40
CA ASP A 81 -19.50 -8.86 -18.09
C ASP A 81 -19.94 -7.75 -17.11
N MET A 82 -20.16 -6.57 -17.67
CA MET A 82 -20.61 -5.41 -16.91
C MET A 82 -22.04 -5.53 -16.39
N VAL A 83 -22.85 -6.47 -16.90
CA VAL A 83 -24.21 -6.72 -16.40
C VAL A 83 -24.13 -7.32 -15.00
N ARG A 84 -23.21 -8.27 -14.78
CA ARG A 84 -22.96 -8.88 -13.46
C ARG A 84 -21.99 -8.08 -12.59
N ALA A 85 -20.98 -7.44 -13.19
CA ALA A 85 -19.96 -6.71 -12.44
C ALA A 85 -20.50 -5.43 -11.76
N LYS A 86 -21.32 -4.64 -12.47
CA LYS A 86 -21.82 -3.35 -11.94
C LYS A 86 -22.59 -3.49 -10.62
N PRO A 87 -23.56 -4.42 -10.47
CA PRO A 87 -24.24 -4.62 -9.20
C PRO A 87 -23.30 -4.98 -8.05
N LEU A 88 -22.26 -5.79 -8.31
CA LEU A 88 -21.28 -6.17 -7.30
C LEU A 88 -20.41 -4.98 -6.87
N PHE A 89 -19.96 -4.15 -7.83
CA PHE A 89 -19.25 -2.91 -7.50
C PHE A 89 -20.11 -1.95 -6.69
N ASN A 90 -21.38 -1.79 -7.07
CA ASN A 90 -22.30 -0.94 -6.35
C ASN A 90 -22.51 -1.44 -4.92
N LEU A 91 -22.74 -2.75 -4.74
CA LEU A 91 -22.88 -3.36 -3.41
C LEU A 91 -21.62 -3.14 -2.56
N CYS A 92 -20.44 -3.43 -3.10
CA CYS A 92 -19.18 -3.22 -2.38
C CYS A 92 -18.99 -1.75 -2.00
N ASN A 93 -19.24 -0.81 -2.92
CA ASN A 93 -19.17 0.62 -2.64
C ASN A 93 -20.17 1.02 -1.56
N SER A 94 -21.43 0.57 -1.64
CA SER A 94 -22.44 0.86 -0.61
C SER A 94 -22.04 0.32 0.76
N ILE A 95 -21.44 -0.88 0.83
CA ILE A 95 -20.93 -1.42 2.09
C ILE A 95 -19.81 -0.53 2.62
N ILE A 96 -18.81 -0.18 1.80
CA ILE A 96 -17.68 0.67 2.20
C ILE A 96 -18.16 2.06 2.64
N ASP A 97 -19.06 2.67 1.88
CA ASP A 97 -19.60 4.01 2.17
C ASP A 97 -20.48 4.00 3.44
N SER A 98 -21.02 2.83 3.85
CA SER A 98 -21.76 2.67 5.11
C SER A 98 -20.88 2.42 6.34
N MET A 99 -19.56 2.25 6.15
CA MET A 99 -18.65 1.98 7.27
C MET A 99 -18.42 3.24 8.10
N HIS A 100 -18.70 3.14 9.40
CA HIS A 100 -18.38 4.15 10.40
C HIS A 100 -17.51 3.54 11.51
N LEU A 101 -16.53 4.30 11.98
CA LEU A 101 -15.63 3.90 13.05
C LEU A 101 -15.71 4.88 14.22
N GLU A 102 -16.26 4.38 15.32
CA GLU A 102 -16.16 5.02 16.63
C GLU A 102 -14.96 4.45 17.37
N VAL A 103 -13.97 5.31 17.63
CA VAL A 103 -12.75 4.94 18.36
C VAL A 103 -12.95 5.22 19.84
N GLY A 104 -12.52 4.26 20.68
CA GLY A 104 -12.60 4.42 22.13
C GLY A 104 -11.62 5.48 22.67
N PRO A 105 -11.82 5.95 23.93
CA PRO A 105 -11.04 7.05 24.50
C PRO A 105 -9.52 6.81 24.52
N ALA A 106 -9.09 5.57 24.74
CA ALA A 106 -7.67 5.21 24.77
C ALA A 106 -7.00 5.42 23.39
N THR A 107 -7.62 4.94 22.31
CA THR A 107 -7.13 5.15 20.94
C THR A 107 -7.14 6.62 20.56
N LEU A 108 -8.17 7.36 20.97
CA LEU A 108 -8.26 8.81 20.73
C LEU A 108 -7.08 9.54 21.37
N ALA A 109 -6.81 9.26 22.64
CA ALA A 109 -5.71 9.87 23.38
C ALA A 109 -4.32 9.54 22.80
N GLU A 110 -4.14 8.34 22.24
CA GLU A 110 -2.92 8.01 21.50
C GLU A 110 -2.80 8.83 20.21
N TRP A 111 -3.90 9.00 19.49
CA TRP A 111 -3.91 9.75 18.24
C TRP A 111 -3.65 11.24 18.46
N ASP A 112 -4.20 11.81 19.52
CA ASP A 112 -3.98 13.21 19.89
C ASP A 112 -2.51 13.48 20.24
N LYS A 113 -1.81 12.54 20.90
CA LYS A 113 -0.37 12.64 21.15
C LYS A 113 0.44 12.68 19.86
N VAL A 114 0.07 11.87 18.87
CA VAL A 114 0.72 11.85 17.56
C VAL A 114 0.47 13.17 16.84
N LYS A 115 -0.78 13.65 16.80
CA LYS A 115 -1.12 14.94 16.17
C LYS A 115 -0.44 16.14 16.84
N ALA A 116 -0.24 16.10 18.15
CA ALA A 116 0.51 17.16 18.85
C ALA A 116 1.98 17.23 18.42
N THR A 117 2.56 16.11 17.98
CA THR A 117 3.95 16.04 17.51
C THR A 117 4.05 16.26 15.99
N CYS A 118 3.07 15.77 15.23
CA CYS A 118 3.01 15.81 13.77
C CYS A 118 1.60 16.27 13.32
N PRO A 119 1.29 17.58 13.40
CA PRO A 119 -0.05 18.11 13.15
C PRO A 119 -0.48 18.04 11.68
N ASP A 120 0.47 17.97 10.76
CA ASP A 120 0.29 17.87 9.31
C ASP A 120 0.23 16.42 8.81
N MET A 121 0.32 15.43 9.72
CA MET A 121 0.26 14.02 9.35
C MET A 121 -1.08 13.70 8.67
N SER A 122 -0.99 13.25 7.42
CA SER A 122 -2.12 12.86 6.60
C SER A 122 -1.81 11.61 5.80
N ILE A 123 -2.85 10.89 5.41
CA ILE A 123 -2.72 9.82 4.41
C ILE A 123 -2.60 10.49 3.04
N THR A 124 -1.67 10.03 2.23
CA THR A 124 -1.51 10.52 0.86
C THR A 124 -2.82 10.35 0.07
N GLU A 125 -3.27 11.43 -0.57
CA GLU A 125 -4.53 11.45 -1.33
C GLU A 125 -4.49 10.54 -2.55
N THR A 126 -3.30 10.36 -3.13
CA THR A 126 -3.07 9.52 -4.30
C THR A 126 -1.90 8.58 -4.04
N PHE A 127 -1.99 7.35 -4.53
CA PHE A 127 -0.90 6.40 -4.43
C PHE A 127 -0.85 5.55 -5.70
N GLY A 128 0.32 5.48 -6.32
CA GLY A 128 0.52 4.78 -7.58
C GLY A 128 0.80 3.28 -7.40
N GLU A 129 0.65 2.54 -8.49
CA GLU A 129 0.98 1.12 -8.54
C GLU A 129 2.44 0.88 -8.12
N LEU A 130 2.65 -0.05 -7.19
CA LEU A 130 3.99 -0.43 -6.75
C LEU A 130 4.61 -1.42 -7.73
N LYS A 131 5.91 -1.22 -8.00
CA LYS A 131 6.75 -2.23 -8.63
C LYS A 131 7.16 -3.24 -7.57
N TRP A 132 6.38 -4.30 -7.41
CA TRP A 132 6.66 -5.36 -6.44
C TRP A 132 8.00 -6.05 -6.76
N PRO A 133 9.02 -5.96 -5.88
CA PRO A 133 10.30 -6.60 -6.11
C PRO A 133 10.15 -8.12 -5.92
N LEU A 134 10.35 -8.87 -6.99
CA LEU A 134 10.20 -10.34 -6.98
C LEU A 134 11.40 -11.06 -6.38
N ALA A 135 12.57 -10.44 -6.49
CA ALA A 135 13.77 -10.86 -5.79
C ALA A 135 14.06 -9.88 -4.64
N PRO A 136 14.61 -10.35 -3.51
CA PRO A 136 15.18 -9.46 -2.52
C PRO A 136 16.17 -8.53 -3.21
N GLU A 137 16.09 -7.23 -2.90
CA GLU A 137 17.03 -6.25 -3.43
C GLU A 137 18.45 -6.76 -3.14
N LYS A 138 19.26 -6.92 -4.19
CA LYS A 138 20.67 -7.29 -3.96
C LYS A 138 21.26 -6.20 -3.07
N PRO A 139 21.96 -6.55 -1.98
CA PRO A 139 22.59 -5.55 -1.13
C PRO A 139 23.40 -4.62 -2.04
N PRO A 140 23.31 -3.29 -1.84
CA PRO A 140 24.01 -2.35 -2.68
C PRO A 140 25.48 -2.80 -2.72
N LYS A 141 26.03 -2.97 -3.93
CA LYS A 141 27.47 -3.18 -4.08
C LYS A 141 28.13 -2.08 -3.26
N LYS A 142 28.95 -2.43 -2.25
CA LYS A 142 29.66 -1.46 -1.40
C LYS A 142 30.12 -0.34 -2.32
N LYS A 143 29.48 0.83 -2.23
CA LYS A 143 30.04 2.00 -2.89
C LYS A 143 31.40 2.14 -2.23
N ARG A 144 32.48 2.16 -3.01
CA ARG A 144 33.75 2.63 -2.49
C ARG A 144 33.46 4.05 -2.05
N GLU A 145 33.26 4.26 -0.75
CA GLU A 145 33.28 5.59 -0.17
C GLU A 145 34.58 6.21 -0.67
N VAL A 146 34.45 7.20 -1.52
CA VAL A 146 35.59 7.99 -1.95
C VAL A 146 35.82 8.92 -0.78
N ASP A 147 36.89 8.67 -0.04
CA ASP A 147 37.35 9.58 0.98
C ASP A 147 37.74 10.90 0.28
N ILE A 148 36.86 11.90 0.39
CA ILE A 148 37.04 13.24 -0.16
C ILE A 148 37.77 14.16 0.83
N THR A 149 38.32 13.62 1.91
CA THR A 149 39.15 14.39 2.83
C THR A 149 40.43 14.82 2.08
N PRO A 150 40.72 16.14 1.99
CA PRO A 150 41.97 16.60 1.41
C PRO A 150 43.12 16.01 2.23
N ALA A 151 43.96 15.18 1.60
CA ALA A 151 45.18 14.72 2.24
C ALA A 151 46.02 15.94 2.65
N SER A 152 46.30 16.06 3.94
CA SER A 152 47.04 17.16 4.58
C SER A 152 48.53 17.17 4.25
N SER A 153 48.90 16.89 2.99
CA SER A 153 50.30 16.75 2.56
C SER A 153 50.92 17.97 1.87
N GLU A 154 50.25 19.14 1.83
CA GLU A 154 50.84 20.36 1.23
C GLU A 154 51.31 21.43 2.24
N LEU A 155 51.50 21.09 3.53
CA LEU A 155 52.03 22.04 4.54
C LEU A 155 53.48 21.79 4.95
N LYS A 156 54.28 21.12 4.12
CA LYS A 156 55.74 21.08 4.28
C LYS A 156 56.45 21.29 2.95
N ARG A 157 56.60 22.55 2.55
CA ARG A 157 57.76 23.09 1.82
C ARG A 157 57.45 24.53 1.41
N ILE A 158 57.76 25.49 2.27
CA ILE A 158 58.60 26.64 1.90
C ILE A 158 59.24 27.12 3.20
N GLY A 159 60.58 27.00 3.26
CA GLY A 159 61.40 27.72 4.24
C GLY A 159 61.72 29.12 3.72
#